data_AF-A0A970NB20-F1
#
_entry.id   AF-A0A970NB20-F1
#
_cell.length_a   1.000
_cell.length_b   1.000
_cell.length_c   1.000
_cell.angle_alpha   90.00
_cell.angle_beta   90.00
_cell.angle_gamma   90.00
#
_symmetry.space_group_name_H-M   'P 1'
#
loop_
_entity.id
_entity.type
_entity.pdbx_description
1 polymer ?
#
loop_
_entity_poly.entity_id
_entity_poly.type
_entity_poly.pdbx_seq_one_letter_code
_entity_poly.pdbx_strand_id
1 'polypeptide(L)'
;MKKMKAAATAMLVLVFLGSLVSWNFRTSFTGGLFFAAFEAALVGALADWFAVVALFRHPLGLKFIPHTAIIPNNRGRIIEGIVKIVEDDWLSLEFLAAKVQAYPLVDSLAAALASDEVRRG
;
A
#
# COMPACT_ATOMS: atom_id res chain seq x y z
N MET A 1 8.79 12.58 -3.16
CA MET A 1 7.43 12.41 -3.74
C MET A 1 7.25 13.03 -5.13
N LYS A 2 7.64 14.29 -5.40
CA LYS A 2 7.46 14.92 -6.73
C LYS A 2 8.13 14.16 -7.89
N LYS A 3 9.33 13.59 -7.66
CA LYS A 3 10.09 12.82 -8.66
C LYS A 3 9.40 11.52 -9.10
N MET A 4 8.76 10.78 -8.17
CA MET A 4 8.06 9.52 -8.49
C MET A 4 6.79 9.77 -9.30
N LYS A 5 6.03 10.83 -8.96
CA LYS A 5 4.87 11.23 -9.75
C LYS A 5 5.28 11.61 -11.19
N ALA A 6 6.37 12.38 -11.33
CA ALA A 6 6.90 12.73 -12.64
C ALA A 6 7.34 11.51 -13.47
N ALA A 7 7.98 10.52 -12.85
CA ALA A 7 8.38 9.28 -13.52
C ALA A 7 7.17 8.46 -14.02
N ALA A 8 6.13 8.31 -13.19
CA ALA A 8 4.90 7.63 -13.57
C ALA A 8 4.17 8.35 -14.73
N THR A 9 4.09 9.69 -14.67
CA THR A 9 3.52 10.49 -15.77
C THR A 9 4.35 10.38 -17.04
N ALA A 10 5.68 10.34 -16.94
CA ALA A 10 6.57 10.17 -18.08
C ALA A 10 6.39 8.80 -18.75
N MET A 11 6.28 7.71 -17.98
CA MET A 11 6.00 6.37 -18.54
C MET A 11 4.65 6.32 -19.27
N LEU A 12 3.62 6.97 -18.73
CA LEU A 12 2.29 7.01 -19.33
C LEU A 12 2.29 7.79 -20.65
N VAL A 13 2.97 8.95 -20.69
CA VAL A 13 3.15 9.73 -21.92
C VAL A 13 3.98 8.97 -22.95
N LEU A 14 5.01 8.24 -22.52
CA LEU A 14 5.87 7.46 -23.41
C LEU A 14 5.11 6.30 -24.07
N VAL A 15 4.26 5.57 -23.34
CA VAL A 15 3.39 4.52 -23.91
C VAL A 15 2.37 5.11 -24.88
N PHE A 16 1.78 6.26 -24.54
CA PHE A 16 0.83 6.95 -25.40
C PHE A 16 1.47 7.42 -26.72
N LEU A 17 2.65 8.04 -26.66
CA LEU A 17 3.40 8.46 -27.83
C LEU A 17 3.92 7.27 -28.65
N GLY A 18 4.38 6.20 -28.00
CA GLY A 18 4.77 4.95 -28.67
C GLY A 18 3.62 4.35 -29.48
N SER A 19 2.41 4.34 -28.91
CA SER A 19 1.20 3.90 -29.61
C SER A 19 0.87 4.78 -30.83
N LEU A 20 0.98 6.11 -30.72
CA LEU A 20 0.77 7.03 -31.85
C LEU A 20 1.80 6.85 -32.96
N VAL A 21 3.08 6.68 -32.61
CA VAL A 21 4.14 6.47 -33.61
C VAL A 21 4.00 5.12 -34.31
N SER A 22 3.61 4.06 -33.57
CA SER A 22 3.35 2.73 -34.13
C SER A 22 2.11 2.68 -35.04
N TRP A 23 1.18 3.65 -34.95
CA TRP A 23 0.00 3.73 -35.81
C TRP A 23 0.36 3.79 -37.31
N ASN A 24 1.47 4.45 -37.65
CA ASN A 24 1.92 4.62 -39.03
C ASN A 24 2.53 3.34 -39.65
N PHE A 25 2.97 2.38 -38.82
CA PHE A 25 3.66 1.16 -39.25
C PHE A 25 2.78 -0.11 -39.16
N ARG A 26 1.47 0.03 -38.95
CA ARG A 26 0.54 -1.11 -38.78
C ARG A 26 0.45 -2.07 -39.97
N THR A 27 0.89 -1.64 -41.16
CA THR A 27 0.86 -2.47 -42.38
C THR A 27 2.00 -3.48 -42.45
N SER A 28 3.01 -3.37 -41.59
CA SER A 28 4.17 -4.27 -41.55
C SER A 28 4.08 -5.23 -40.35
N PHE A 29 4.48 -6.50 -40.51
CA PHE A 29 4.34 -7.53 -39.46
C PHE A 29 4.98 -7.14 -38.12
N THR A 30 6.18 -6.56 -38.17
CA THR A 30 6.89 -6.05 -36.98
C THR A 30 6.20 -4.83 -36.37
N GLY A 31 5.69 -3.92 -37.19
CA GLY A 31 4.96 -2.73 -36.73
C GLY A 31 3.62 -3.07 -36.08
N GLY A 32 2.90 -4.07 -36.59
CA GLY A 32 1.68 -4.61 -35.99
C GLY A 32 1.93 -5.26 -34.62
N LEU A 33 3.03 -5.99 -34.45
CA LEU A 33 3.41 -6.58 -33.16
C LEU A 33 3.71 -5.52 -32.10
N PHE A 34 4.48 -4.49 -32.45
CA PHE A 34 4.73 -3.37 -31.53
C PHE A 34 3.45 -2.62 -31.18
N PHE A 35 2.58 -2.37 -32.17
CA PHE A 35 1.29 -1.73 -31.94
C PHE A 35 0.43 -2.52 -30.93
N ALA A 36 0.29 -3.84 -31.14
CA ALA A 36 -0.44 -4.70 -30.22
C ALA A 36 0.19 -4.75 -28.81
N ALA A 37 1.52 -4.78 -28.72
CA ALA A 37 2.22 -4.72 -27.44
C ALA A 37 1.98 -3.41 -26.70
N PHE A 38 2.01 -2.26 -27.39
CA PHE A 38 1.70 -0.96 -26.79
C PHE A 38 0.22 -0.84 -26.38
N GLU A 39 -0.70 -1.39 -27.17
CA GLU A 39 -2.13 -1.42 -26.84
C GLU A 39 -2.39 -2.27 -25.59
N ALA A 40 -1.79 -3.45 -25.51
CA ALA A 40 -1.85 -4.30 -24.33
C ALA A 40 -1.24 -3.62 -23.08
N ALA A 41 -0.09 -2.95 -23.24
CA ALA A 41 0.55 -2.20 -22.16
C ALA A 41 -0.33 -1.03 -21.67
N LEU A 42 -1.00 -0.32 -22.58
CA LEU A 42 -1.91 0.78 -22.25
C LEU A 42 -3.12 0.27 -21.46
N VAL A 43 -3.77 -0.79 -21.94
CA VAL A 43 -4.92 -1.40 -21.25
C VAL A 43 -4.51 -1.97 -19.90
N GLY A 44 -3.35 -2.62 -19.81
CA GLY A 44 -2.80 -3.14 -18.55
C GLY A 44 -2.54 -2.04 -17.51
N ALA A 45 -1.95 -0.92 -17.93
CA ALA A 45 -1.72 0.22 -17.05
C ALA A 45 -3.02 0.89 -16.58
N LEU A 46 -4.03 0.98 -17.46
CA LEU A 46 -5.36 1.47 -17.10
C LEU A 46 -6.06 0.54 -16.11
N ALA A 47 -5.94 -0.78 -16.28
CA ALA A 47 -6.53 -1.77 -15.40
C ALA A 47 -5.91 -1.72 -13.99
N ASP A 48 -4.59 -1.63 -13.89
CA ASP A 48 -3.89 -1.49 -12.62
C ASP A 48 -4.31 -0.20 -11.88
N TRP A 49 -4.33 0.93 -12.61
CA TRP A 49 -4.81 2.19 -12.05
C TRP A 49 -6.25 2.07 -11.53
N PHE A 50 -7.13 1.46 -12.34
CA PHE A 50 -8.53 1.25 -11.96
C PHE A 50 -8.64 0.36 -10.71
N ALA A 51 -7.87 -0.73 -10.63
CA ALA A 51 -7.91 -1.66 -9.50
C ALA A 51 -7.51 -0.97 -8.19
N VAL A 52 -6.40 -0.23 -8.19
CA VAL A 52 -5.94 0.52 -7.00
C VAL A 52 -6.95 1.59 -6.61
N VAL A 53 -7.47 2.35 -7.57
CA VAL A 53 -8.50 3.36 -7.28
C VAL A 53 -9.76 2.70 -6.73
N ALA A 54 -10.25 1.63 -7.35
CA ALA A 54 -11.44 0.90 -6.92
C ALA A 54 -11.30 0.25 -5.54
N LEU A 55 -10.08 -0.06 -5.11
CA LEU A 55 -9.84 -0.56 -3.75
C LEU A 55 -10.12 0.52 -2.69
N PHE A 56 -9.71 1.77 -2.96
CA PHE A 56 -9.74 2.85 -1.97
C PHE A 56 -10.84 3.89 -2.17
N ARG A 57 -11.35 4.09 -3.39
CA ARG A 57 -12.23 5.19 -3.81
C ARG A 57 -13.13 4.75 -4.98
N HIS A 58 -14.07 5.61 -5.36
CA HIS A 58 -14.82 5.43 -6.61
C HIS A 58 -14.03 6.04 -7.77
N PRO A 59 -13.72 5.26 -8.83
CA PRO A 59 -13.05 5.80 -10.01
C PRO A 59 -13.89 6.92 -10.63
N LEU A 60 -13.23 8.03 -10.98
CA LEU A 60 -13.85 9.25 -11.53
C LEU A 60 -14.91 9.93 -10.63
N GLY A 61 -15.00 9.55 -9.34
CA GLY A 61 -16.02 10.09 -8.42
C GLY A 61 -17.44 9.60 -8.71
N LEU A 62 -17.61 8.65 -9.62
CA LEU A 62 -18.90 8.10 -10.00
C LEU A 62 -19.32 7.02 -9.00
N LYS A 63 -20.23 7.38 -8.09
CA LYS A 63 -20.81 6.46 -7.09
C LYS A 63 -21.70 5.36 -7.68
N PHE A 64 -21.98 5.44 -8.98
CA PHE A 64 -22.88 4.53 -9.68
C PHE A 64 -22.29 3.14 -9.94
N ILE A 65 -20.98 2.95 -9.80
CA ILE A 65 -20.35 1.64 -10.01
C ILE A 65 -20.45 0.81 -8.72
N PRO A 66 -21.34 -0.18 -8.64
CA PRO A 66 -21.45 -1.04 -7.47
C PRO A 66 -20.16 -1.85 -7.30
N HIS A 67 -19.78 -2.18 -6.06
CA HIS A 67 -18.55 -2.92 -5.71
C HIS A 67 -17.20 -2.18 -5.94
N THR A 68 -17.20 -0.84 -5.96
CA THR A 68 -15.99 -0.01 -5.87
C THR A 68 -15.86 0.62 -4.47
N ALA A 69 -14.67 1.10 -4.11
CA ALA A 69 -14.30 1.46 -2.73
C ALA A 69 -14.39 0.27 -1.74
N ILE A 70 -13.80 -0.87 -2.11
CA ILE A 70 -13.89 -2.14 -1.35
C ILE A 70 -13.41 -2.00 0.09
N ILE A 71 -12.28 -1.32 0.33
CA ILE A 71 -11.71 -1.15 1.67
C ILE A 71 -12.61 -0.25 2.55
N PRO A 72 -13.01 0.97 2.11
CA PRO A 72 -13.93 1.79 2.89
C PRO A 72 -15.24 1.06 3.23
N ASN A 73 -15.80 0.31 2.28
CA ASN A 73 -17.09 -0.36 2.45
C ASN A 73 -17.04 -1.55 3.41
N ASN A 74 -15.88 -2.22 3.56
CA ASN A 74 -15.68 -3.35 4.46
C ASN A 74 -14.80 -3.04 5.68
N ARG A 75 -14.57 -1.75 5.99
CA ARG A 75 -13.64 -1.32 7.04
C ARG A 75 -13.91 -1.98 8.40
N GLY A 76 -15.17 -2.13 8.80
CA GLY A 76 -15.54 -2.78 10.06
C GLY A 76 -15.04 -4.23 10.15
N ARG A 77 -15.33 -5.04 9.12
CA ARG A 77 -14.89 -6.44 9.02
C ARG A 77 -13.37 -6.58 9.02
N ILE A 78 -12.66 -5.67 8.34
CA ILE A 78 -11.19 -5.67 8.30
C ILE A 78 -10.62 -5.38 9.70
N ILE A 79 -11.18 -4.40 10.41
CA ILE A 79 -10.73 -4.05 11.77
C ILE A 79 -10.97 -5.21 12.73
N GLU A 80 -12.15 -5.83 12.72
CA GLU A 80 -12.45 -7.01 13.54
C GLU A 80 -11.45 -8.15 13.29
N GLY A 81 -11.10 -8.41 12.03
CA GLY A 81 -10.08 -9.40 11.69
C GLY A 81 -8.69 -9.06 12.24
N ILE A 82 -8.28 -7.78 12.18
CA ILE A 82 -7.00 -7.34 12.74
C ILE A 82 -6.98 -7.47 14.26
N VAL A 83 -8.07 -7.07 14.94
CA VAL A 83 -8.20 -7.20 16.41
C VAL A 83 -8.02 -8.64 16.82
N LYS A 84 -8.70 -9.57 16.14
CA LYS A 84 -8.58 -11.00 16.42
C LYS A 84 -7.15 -11.53 16.27
N ILE A 85 -6.45 -11.14 15.20
CA ILE A 85 -5.04 -11.54 15.00
C ILE A 85 -4.15 -10.99 16.11
N VAL A 86 -4.38 -9.75 16.54
CA VAL A 86 -3.61 -9.16 17.65
C VAL A 86 -3.89 -9.87 18.96
N GLU A 87 -5.15 -10.19 19.26
CA GLU A 87 -5.56 -10.92 20.47
C GLU A 87 -4.99 -12.35 20.49
N ASP A 88 -5.12 -13.07 19.38
CA ASP A 88 -4.77 -14.49 19.30
C ASP A 88 -3.24 -14.71 19.19
N ASP A 89 -2.53 -13.93 18.37
CA ASP A 89 -1.12 -14.19 18.05
C ASP A 89 -0.12 -13.29 18.82
N TRP A 90 -0.47 -12.03 19.11
CA TRP A 90 0.49 -11.03 19.61
C TRP A 90 0.31 -10.69 21.09
N LEU A 91 -0.92 -10.72 21.58
CA LEU A 91 -1.27 -10.55 22.99
C LEU A 91 -1.45 -11.88 23.72
N SER A 92 -1.02 -12.98 23.12
CA SER A 92 -0.95 -14.26 23.83
C SER A 92 -0.18 -14.07 25.12
N LEU A 93 -0.74 -14.63 26.21
CA LEU A 93 -0.22 -14.46 27.57
C LEU A 93 1.27 -14.84 27.63
N GLU A 94 1.69 -15.81 26.81
CA GLU A 94 3.08 -16.24 26.70
C GLU A 94 4.00 -15.15 26.13
N PHE A 95 3.60 -14.42 25.08
CA PHE A 95 4.42 -13.38 24.47
C PHE A 95 4.57 -12.15 25.38
N LEU A 96 3.49 -11.80 26.09
CA LEU A 96 3.51 -10.71 27.05
C LEU A 96 4.36 -11.07 28.28
N ALA A 97 4.23 -12.29 28.81
CA ALA A 97 5.04 -12.76 29.93
C ALA A 97 6.54 -12.80 29.61
N ALA A 98 6.91 -13.27 28.42
CA ALA A 98 8.30 -13.28 27.98
C ALA A 98 8.90 -11.87 27.86
N LYS A 99 8.11 -10.89 27.39
CA LYS A 99 8.58 -9.51 27.21
C LYS A 99 8.66 -8.72 28.51
N VAL A 100 7.78 -9.02 29.47
CA VAL A 100 7.84 -8.47 30.84
C VAL A 100 9.05 -9.03 31.59
N GLN A 101 9.38 -10.32 31.44
CA GLN A 101 10.60 -10.89 32.04
C GLN A 101 11.89 -10.34 31.40
N ALA A 102 11.85 -9.98 30.12
CA ALA A 102 13.00 -9.42 29.41
C ALA A 102 13.29 -7.94 29.77
N TYR A 103 12.36 -7.24 30.44
CA TYR A 103 12.60 -5.87 30.92
C TYR A 103 13.12 -5.90 32.36
N PRO A 104 14.29 -5.32 32.67
CA PRO A 104 14.79 -5.20 34.03
C PRO A 104 14.03 -4.06 34.75
N LEU A 105 12.76 -4.32 35.06
CA LEU A 105 11.87 -3.39 35.76
C LEU A 105 12.45 -3.03 37.13
N VAL A 106 13.12 -4.00 37.76
CA VAL A 106 13.81 -3.85 39.05
C VAL A 106 15.02 -2.92 38.93
N ASP A 107 15.86 -3.06 37.89
CA ASP A 107 17.02 -2.15 37.72
C ASP A 107 16.57 -0.73 37.35
N SER A 108 15.47 -0.61 36.61
CA SER A 108 14.87 0.69 36.26
C SER A 108 14.34 1.41 37.51
N LEU A 109 13.65 0.68 38.40
CA LEU A 109 13.15 1.19 39.66
C LEU A 109 14.26 1.45 40.68
N ALA A 110 15.29 0.59 40.71
CA ALA A 110 16.46 0.79 41.55
C ALA A 110 17.26 2.02 41.13
N ALA A 111 17.44 2.26 39.82
CA ALA A 111 18.07 3.46 39.30
C ALA A 111 17.26 4.73 39.59
N ALA A 112 15.92 4.65 39.50
CA ALA A 112 15.04 5.77 39.83
C ALA A 112 15.08 6.11 41.33
N LEU A 113 15.02 5.10 42.22
CA LEU A 113 15.13 5.29 43.67
C LEU A 113 16.52 5.80 44.08
N ALA A 114 17.58 5.28 43.48
CA ALA A 114 18.95 5.74 43.70
C ALA A 114 19.14 7.21 43.27
N SER A 115 18.44 7.65 42.22
CA SER A 115 18.48 9.05 41.77
C SER A 115 17.72 10.02 42.69
N ASP A 116 16.73 9.53 43.44
CA ASP A 116 15.93 10.35 44.37
C ASP A 116 16.63 10.53 45.73
N GLU A 117 17.44 9.54 46.13
CA GLU A 117 18.26 9.59 47.35
C GLU A 117 19.45 10.57 47.21
N VAL A 118 20.02 10.70 45.99
CA VAL A 118 21.06 11.68 45.65
C VAL A 118 20.54 13.13 45.64
N ARG A 119 19.22 13.34 45.51
CA ARG A 119 18.60 14.68 45.46
C ARG A 119 18.18 15.22 46.83
N ARG A 120 18.25 14.39 47.89
CA ARG A 120 17.88 14.75 49.27
C ARG A 120 19.06 14.95 50.24
N GLY A 121 20.30 14.73 49.81
CA GLY A 121 21.52 15.09 50.56
C GLY A 121 22.10 16.42 50.09
#